data_AF-A0A7Z9WLK6-F1
#
_entry.id   AF-A0A7Z9WLK6-F1
#
_cell.length_a   1.000
_cell.length_b   1.000
_cell.length_c   1.000
_cell.angle_alpha   90.00
_cell.angle_beta   90.00
_cell.angle_gamma   90.00
#
_symmetry.space_group_name_H-M   'P 1'
#
loop_
_entity.id
_entity.type
_entity.pdbx_description
1 polymer ?
#
loop_
_entity_poly.entity_id
_entity_poly.type
_entity_poly.pdbx_seq_one_letter_code
_entity_poly.pdbx_strand_id
1 'polypeptide(L)'
;GMVGIVIVAHSAKLAEGVKELAEQMSQGRVLIAAAGGLDDETFGTNMERILEAINAVYQPDGVLVLMDLGSAVLSTELALEMLPPEQRAKVLMSEAPIVEGAIAAAVEASIGSPLEKVDAAARGVVTTPKVPGAAPLVQTEAPAVPLVEAPPANEITLTIVNEIGLHARPAALFVQTASQFQSDIRVRNLTAGSSAVSAKSMFGVLSLGAQKGHQIAVSADGPDAAEALEALRRLVEGGFGEMELPPPAPVRVPAVAAPQAAVEVKPQAPVADWTMRRLQGIPASPGIAIGPAYLHRPRKLEAERRQVDDPQAEWERFLAAVERAKAEIAAIRDRATAEVGAAEAEIFTAHQLFLEDPALLDQVRKRIEDEHINAEVALTEAVEGYAELLRSMEGEIFRQRAADVEDVGQRVLRILLGESAAPLAELSKPAVLVAHDLTPSDTAQLDKRLILGFCTAIGGTTSHTAILARGLGLPAVVGLGEEALGIPEGAPLILDGEEGVVIVNPDEETIAAYRSRRERLV
;
A
#
# COMPACT_ATOMS: atom_id res chain seq x y z
N GLY A 1 -2.44 30.24 33.17
CA GLY A 1 -3.69 29.49 32.91
C GLY A 1 -3.37 28.03 33.10
N MET A 2 -4.25 27.15 32.62
CA MET A 2 -4.04 25.72 32.50
C MET A 2 -4.27 25.33 31.05
N VAL A 3 -3.70 24.21 30.63
CA VAL A 3 -3.97 23.66 29.31
C VAL A 3 -5.47 23.33 29.19
N GLY A 4 -6.14 23.87 28.17
CA GLY A 4 -7.51 23.48 27.81
C GLY A 4 -7.53 22.13 27.11
N ILE A 5 -8.64 21.39 27.20
CA ILE A 5 -8.76 20.07 26.56
C ILE A 5 -9.97 20.06 25.62
N VAL A 6 -9.80 19.54 24.41
CA VAL A 6 -10.88 19.28 23.47
C VAL A 6 -10.96 17.79 23.19
N ILE A 7 -12.16 17.22 23.30
CA ILE A 7 -12.44 15.83 22.98
C ILE A 7 -13.19 15.78 21.64
N VAL A 8 -12.61 15.15 20.62
CA VAL A 8 -13.17 15.02 19.29
C VAL A 8 -13.56 13.57 19.02
N ALA A 9 -14.82 13.30 18.70
CA ALA A 9 -15.26 11.95 18.36
C ALA A 9 -16.34 11.93 17.29
N HIS A 10 -16.49 10.80 16.59
CA HIS A 10 -17.60 10.60 15.65
C HIS A 10 -18.97 10.65 16.33
N SER A 11 -19.04 10.49 17.65
CA SER A 11 -20.29 10.52 18.42
C SER A 11 -20.30 11.66 19.43
N ALA A 12 -21.31 12.53 19.34
CA ALA A 12 -21.55 13.57 20.33
C ALA A 12 -21.65 13.01 21.77
N LYS A 13 -22.36 11.88 21.92
CA LYS A 13 -22.53 11.20 23.23
C LYS A 13 -21.22 10.67 23.79
N LEU A 14 -20.34 10.15 22.94
CA LEU A 14 -19.03 9.68 23.37
C LEU A 14 -18.15 10.86 23.80
N ALA A 15 -18.07 11.91 22.98
CA ALA A 15 -17.26 13.09 23.28
C ALA A 15 -17.71 13.76 24.58
N GLU A 16 -19.02 13.94 24.79
CA GLU A 16 -19.58 14.48 26.03
C GLU A 16 -19.35 13.54 27.22
N GLY A 17 -19.56 12.22 27.06
CA GLY A 17 -19.31 11.27 28.14
C GLY A 17 -17.86 11.23 28.61
N VAL A 18 -16.90 11.36 27.69
CA VAL A 18 -15.47 11.46 28.01
C VAL A 18 -15.15 12.78 28.71
N LYS A 19 -15.71 13.89 28.22
CA LYS A 19 -15.59 15.20 28.86
C LYS A 19 -16.09 15.17 30.30
N GLU A 20 -17.28 14.64 30.55
CA GLU A 20 -17.85 14.53 31.90
C GLU A 20 -16.93 13.75 32.86
N LEU A 21 -16.36 12.63 32.40
CA LEU A 21 -15.40 11.85 33.18
C LEU A 21 -14.13 12.65 33.48
N ALA A 22 -13.56 13.32 32.49
CA ALA A 22 -12.34 14.11 32.64
C ALA A 22 -12.55 15.35 33.55
N GLU A 23 -13.72 15.99 33.49
CA GLU A 23 -14.11 17.11 34.36
C GLU A 23 -14.20 16.66 35.83
N GLN A 24 -14.77 15.48 36.10
CA GLN A 24 -14.81 14.92 37.45
C GLN A 24 -13.41 14.66 38.00
N MET A 25 -12.49 14.15 37.18
CA MET A 25 -11.12 13.83 37.61
C MET A 25 -10.28 15.09 37.86
N SER A 26 -10.52 16.16 37.10
CA SER A 26 -9.87 17.47 37.32
C SER A 26 -10.56 18.34 38.40
N GLN A 27 -11.70 17.88 38.94
CA GLN A 27 -12.56 18.63 39.87
C GLN A 27 -13.01 19.98 39.29
N GLY A 28 -13.27 20.03 37.98
CA GLY A 28 -13.69 21.24 37.26
C GLY A 28 -12.62 22.34 37.17
N ARG A 29 -11.35 22.04 37.47
CA ARG A 29 -10.26 23.01 37.37
C ARG A 29 -9.80 23.24 35.93
N VAL A 30 -9.96 22.24 35.06
CA VAL A 30 -9.53 22.30 33.65
C VAL A 30 -10.74 22.63 32.77
N LEU A 31 -10.57 23.52 31.79
CA LEU A 31 -11.59 23.78 30.78
C LEU A 31 -11.59 22.64 29.76
N ILE A 32 -12.72 21.95 29.61
CA ILE A 32 -12.86 20.82 28.70
C ILE A 32 -14.08 21.05 27.81
N ALA A 33 -13.91 20.88 26.50
CA ALA A 33 -14.99 20.96 25.52
C ALA A 33 -15.05 19.66 24.71
N ALA A 34 -16.24 19.34 24.23
CA ALA A 34 -16.50 18.18 23.40
C ALA A 34 -16.99 18.62 22.02
N ALA A 35 -16.48 17.98 20.99
CA ALA A 35 -16.90 18.15 19.61
C ALA A 35 -17.12 16.77 18.99
N GLY A 36 -18.37 16.37 18.84
CA GLY A 36 -18.66 15.12 18.16
C GLY A 36 -19.99 15.10 17.46
N GLY A 37 -20.10 14.20 16.49
CA GLY A 37 -21.23 14.11 15.57
C GLY A 37 -21.23 15.23 14.52
N LEU A 38 -22.00 15.02 13.45
CA LEU A 38 -22.39 16.12 12.56
C LEU A 38 -23.38 17.05 13.26
N ASP A 39 -24.23 16.44 14.09
CA ASP A 39 -25.18 17.02 15.03
C ASP A 39 -25.22 16.12 16.29
N ASP A 40 -26.14 16.35 17.22
CA ASP A 40 -26.18 15.61 18.50
C ASP A 40 -26.67 14.15 18.38
N GLU A 41 -27.27 13.76 17.24
CA GLU A 41 -27.83 12.43 17.01
C GLU A 41 -27.11 11.64 15.91
N THR A 42 -26.43 12.32 14.99
CA THR A 42 -25.80 11.74 13.80
C THR A 42 -24.30 11.56 13.99
N PHE A 43 -23.81 10.35 13.71
CA PHE A 43 -22.38 10.06 13.73
C PHE A 43 -21.63 10.81 12.60
N GLY A 44 -20.44 11.30 12.92
CA GLY A 44 -19.53 11.96 12.00
C GLY A 44 -18.72 13.04 12.71
N THR A 45 -17.92 13.79 11.95
CA THR A 45 -17.07 14.84 12.50
C THR A 45 -17.35 16.17 11.81
N ASN A 46 -17.61 17.21 12.60
CA ASN A 46 -17.87 18.56 12.11
C ASN A 46 -16.75 19.53 12.51
N MET A 47 -16.08 20.09 11.50
CA MET A 47 -14.97 21.04 11.66
C MET A 47 -15.37 22.31 12.42
N GLU A 48 -16.56 22.86 12.19
CA GLU A 48 -17.03 24.09 12.86
C GLU A 48 -17.18 23.87 14.36
N ARG A 49 -17.75 22.72 14.76
CA ARG A 49 -17.88 22.34 16.18
C ARG A 49 -16.52 22.16 16.85
N ILE A 50 -15.53 21.61 16.14
CA ILE A 50 -14.16 21.48 16.65
C ILE A 50 -13.54 22.86 16.86
N LEU A 51 -13.68 23.76 15.90
CA LEU A 51 -13.18 25.13 15.99
C LEU A 51 -13.83 25.89 17.16
N GLU A 52 -15.14 25.77 17.33
CA GLU A 52 -15.87 26.32 18.48
C GLU A 52 -15.38 25.76 19.81
N ALA A 53 -15.18 24.44 19.89
CA ALA A 53 -14.68 23.76 21.09
C ALA A 53 -13.26 24.23 21.46
N ILE A 54 -12.35 24.35 20.48
CA ILE A 54 -11.00 24.87 20.70
C ILE A 54 -11.06 26.30 21.23
N ASN A 55 -11.85 27.17 20.61
CA ASN A 55 -12.00 28.55 21.05
C ASN A 55 -12.60 28.67 22.46
N ALA A 56 -13.52 27.78 22.83
CA ALA A 56 -14.17 27.78 24.14
C ALA A 56 -13.20 27.45 25.29
N VAL A 57 -12.16 26.64 25.04
CA VAL A 57 -11.19 26.22 26.06
C VAL A 57 -9.82 26.86 25.91
N TYR A 58 -9.62 27.70 24.90
CA TYR A 58 -8.32 28.29 24.59
C TYR A 58 -7.77 29.14 25.75
N GLN A 59 -6.53 28.85 26.15
CA GLN A 59 -5.80 29.58 27.18
C GLN A 59 -4.35 29.86 26.73
N PRO A 60 -3.64 30.81 27.39
CA PRO A 60 -2.25 31.12 27.04
C PRO A 60 -1.28 29.93 27.11
N ASP A 61 -1.58 28.92 27.92
CA ASP A 61 -0.80 27.70 28.12
C ASP A 61 -1.14 26.58 27.11
N GLY A 62 -2.09 26.85 26.21
CA GLY A 62 -2.41 26.01 25.06
C GLY A 62 -3.64 25.13 25.22
N VAL A 63 -3.90 24.34 24.18
CA VAL A 63 -5.04 23.41 24.09
C VAL A 63 -4.52 22.06 23.62
N LEU A 64 -4.90 20.99 24.32
CA LEU A 64 -4.68 19.62 23.88
C LEU A 64 -5.97 19.09 23.25
N VAL A 65 -5.89 18.61 22.02
CA VAL A 65 -7.01 17.98 21.30
C VAL A 65 -6.80 16.47 21.30
N LEU A 66 -7.68 15.72 21.98
CA LEU A 66 -7.74 14.27 21.88
C LEU A 66 -8.83 13.89 20.89
N MET A 67 -8.53 12.96 19.99
CA MET A 67 -9.45 12.55 18.93
C MET A 67 -9.55 11.04 18.78
N ASP A 68 -10.63 10.56 18.17
CA ASP A 68 -10.74 9.18 17.72
C ASP A 68 -10.10 8.99 16.32
N LEU A 69 -10.23 7.79 15.75
CA LEU A 69 -9.52 7.39 14.53
C LEU A 69 -10.21 7.90 13.26
N GLY A 70 -9.43 8.18 12.21
CA GLY A 70 -9.98 8.46 10.87
C GLY A 70 -10.43 9.91 10.69
N SER A 71 -11.70 10.14 10.34
CA SER A 71 -12.19 11.46 9.89
C SER A 71 -12.04 12.59 10.92
N ALA A 72 -11.93 12.25 12.20
CA ALA A 72 -11.68 13.19 13.27
C ALA A 72 -10.31 13.86 13.22
N VAL A 73 -9.28 13.13 12.76
CA VAL A 73 -7.92 13.65 12.58
C VAL A 73 -7.94 14.72 11.49
N LEU A 74 -8.42 14.37 10.28
CA LEU A 74 -8.49 15.29 9.14
C LEU A 74 -9.34 16.53 9.44
N SER A 75 -10.51 16.35 10.07
CA SER A 75 -11.39 17.47 10.42
C SER A 75 -10.76 18.39 11.46
N THR A 76 -9.95 17.84 12.37
CA THR A 76 -9.19 18.63 13.35
C THR A 76 -8.07 19.40 12.67
N GLU A 77 -7.31 18.79 11.76
CA GLU A 77 -6.27 19.50 10.99
C GLU A 77 -6.85 20.69 10.22
N LEU A 78 -7.96 20.49 9.52
CA LEU A 78 -8.67 21.57 8.81
C LEU A 78 -9.17 22.66 9.77
N ALA A 79 -9.68 22.30 10.95
CA ALA A 79 -10.07 23.29 11.96
C ALA A 79 -8.86 24.10 12.47
N LEU A 80 -7.69 23.47 12.65
CA LEU A 80 -6.47 24.15 13.05
C LEU A 80 -5.95 25.11 11.97
N GLU A 81 -6.17 24.82 10.68
CA GLU A 81 -5.82 25.72 9.58
C GLU A 81 -6.62 27.03 9.60
N MET A 82 -7.81 27.01 10.19
CA MET A 82 -8.66 28.20 10.32
C MET A 82 -8.31 29.07 11.53
N LEU A 83 -7.47 28.58 12.45
CA LEU A 83 -7.04 29.35 13.61
C LEU A 83 -5.99 30.41 13.22
N PRO A 84 -5.96 31.56 13.91
CA PRO A 84 -4.85 32.50 13.79
C PRO A 84 -3.50 31.81 14.08
N PRO A 85 -2.41 32.12 13.35
CA PRO A 85 -1.13 31.43 13.50
C PRO A 85 -0.58 31.38 14.93
N GLU A 86 -0.79 32.45 15.71
CA GLU A 86 -0.38 32.53 17.12
C GLU A 86 -1.16 31.59 18.04
N GLN A 87 -2.43 31.33 17.71
CA GLN A 87 -3.26 30.37 18.44
C GLN A 87 -2.95 28.94 18.01
N ARG A 88 -2.82 28.70 16.70
CA ARG A 88 -2.47 27.39 16.13
C ARG A 88 -1.18 26.82 16.74
N ALA A 89 -0.17 27.66 16.94
CA ALA A 89 1.11 27.25 17.55
C ALA A 89 0.99 26.74 19.00
N LYS A 90 -0.16 26.94 19.64
CA LYS A 90 -0.46 26.52 21.02
C LYS A 90 -1.53 25.44 21.11
N VAL A 91 -1.94 24.88 19.98
CA VAL A 91 -2.86 23.73 19.94
C VAL A 91 -2.09 22.49 19.52
N LEU A 92 -2.17 21.44 20.33
CA LEU A 92 -1.49 20.17 20.09
C LEU A 92 -2.53 19.07 19.89
N MET A 93 -2.36 18.28 18.82
CA MET A 93 -3.15 17.08 18.57
C MET A 93 -2.48 15.89 19.27
N SER A 94 -3.21 15.17 20.11
CA SER A 94 -2.71 14.01 20.85
C SER A 94 -3.11 12.71 20.20
N GLU A 95 -2.17 11.77 20.10
CA GLU A 95 -2.40 10.40 19.66
C GLU A 95 -2.87 9.47 20.80
N ALA A 96 -3.14 10.03 21.99
CA ALA A 96 -3.55 9.25 23.15
C ALA A 96 -4.94 8.61 22.96
N PRO A 97 -5.20 7.42 23.53
CA PRO A 97 -6.55 6.85 23.56
C PRO A 97 -7.54 7.83 24.18
N ILE A 98 -8.64 8.08 23.48
CA ILE A 98 -9.53 9.21 23.77
C ILE A 98 -10.09 9.23 25.21
N VAL A 99 -10.36 8.06 25.81
CA VAL A 99 -10.95 7.97 27.16
C VAL A 99 -9.88 8.10 28.24
N GLU A 100 -8.95 7.13 28.31
CA GLU A 100 -7.92 7.10 29.36
C GLU A 100 -6.94 8.26 29.23
N GLY A 101 -6.61 8.65 27.99
CA GLY A 101 -5.77 9.78 27.70
C GLY A 101 -6.39 11.09 28.16
N ALA A 102 -7.69 11.29 27.96
CA ALA A 102 -8.38 12.51 28.39
C ALA A 102 -8.40 12.64 29.92
N ILE A 103 -8.58 11.52 30.63
CA ILE A 103 -8.52 11.49 32.09
C ILE A 103 -7.11 11.85 32.58
N ALA A 104 -6.08 11.22 32.02
CA ALA A 104 -4.69 11.49 32.40
C ALA A 104 -4.27 12.94 32.08
N ALA A 105 -4.66 13.44 30.90
CA ALA A 105 -4.47 14.82 30.49
C ALA A 105 -5.16 15.79 31.46
N ALA A 106 -6.42 15.54 31.82
CA ALA A 106 -7.16 16.41 32.72
C ALA A 106 -6.56 16.45 34.14
N VAL A 107 -6.05 15.32 34.64
CA VAL A 107 -5.33 15.27 35.92
C VAL A 107 -4.04 16.08 35.85
N GLU A 108 -3.22 15.86 34.82
CA GLU A 108 -1.92 16.55 34.65
C GLU A 108 -2.08 18.05 34.38
N ALA A 109 -3.09 18.45 33.59
CA ALA A 109 -3.41 19.85 33.36
C ALA A 109 -3.90 20.54 34.64
N SER A 110 -4.63 19.84 35.52
CA SER A 110 -5.16 20.41 36.77
C SER A 110 -4.08 20.80 37.79
N ILE A 111 -2.86 20.29 37.63
CA ILE A 111 -1.70 20.65 38.45
C ILE A 111 -0.82 21.73 37.80
N GLY A 112 -1.22 22.26 36.63
CA GLY A 112 -0.55 23.38 35.97
C GLY A 112 0.66 22.99 35.13
N SER A 113 0.74 21.74 34.67
CA SER A 113 1.82 21.27 33.80
C SER A 113 1.74 21.90 32.39
N PRO A 114 2.89 22.06 31.70
CA PRO A 114 2.91 22.58 30.33
C PRO A 114 2.30 21.59 29.33
N LEU A 115 1.84 22.11 28.18
CA LEU A 115 1.12 21.37 27.14
C LEU A 115 1.79 20.05 26.74
N GLU A 116 3.12 20.06 26.56
CA GLU A 116 3.89 18.89 26.16
C GLU A 116 3.89 17.79 27.23
N LYS A 117 3.88 18.19 28.51
CA LYS A 117 3.82 17.25 29.65
C LYS A 117 2.41 16.70 29.84
N VAL A 118 1.38 17.51 29.57
CA VAL A 118 -0.02 17.07 29.57
C VAL A 118 -0.26 16.03 28.46
N ASP A 119 0.27 16.26 27.25
CA ASP A 119 0.23 15.27 26.16
C ASP A 119 1.02 13.99 26.49
N ALA A 120 2.22 14.12 27.06
CA ALA A 120 3.01 12.96 27.46
C ALA A 120 2.29 12.09 28.50
N ALA A 121 1.58 12.71 29.46
CA ALA A 121 0.75 11.99 30.43
C ALA A 121 -0.44 11.28 29.74
N ALA A 122 -1.09 11.94 28.77
CA ALA A 122 -2.17 11.35 27.99
C ALA A 122 -1.69 10.11 27.21
N ARG A 123 -0.55 10.20 26.51
CA ARG A 123 0.04 9.09 25.74
C ARG A 123 0.63 7.99 26.63
N GLY A 124 1.06 8.31 27.85
CA GLY A 124 1.64 7.33 28.76
C GLY A 124 0.69 6.19 29.16
N VAL A 125 -0.63 6.40 29.06
CA VAL A 125 -1.64 5.44 29.52
C VAL A 125 -1.64 4.11 28.76
N VAL A 126 -1.19 4.07 27.50
CA VAL A 126 -1.10 2.80 26.71
C VAL A 126 -0.08 1.81 27.28
N THR A 127 0.87 2.30 28.07
CA THR A 127 1.89 1.47 28.73
C THR A 127 1.45 0.98 30.11
N THR A 128 0.30 1.44 30.61
CA THR A 128 -0.23 1.05 31.91
C THR A 128 -1.27 -0.06 31.73
N PRO A 129 -1.02 -1.29 32.21
CA PRO A 129 -1.97 -2.38 32.08
C PRO A 129 -3.22 -2.11 32.93
N LYS A 130 -4.41 -2.20 32.30
CA LYS A 130 -5.71 -2.02 32.98
C LYS A 130 -6.01 -3.13 34.00
N VAL A 131 -5.42 -4.31 33.81
CA VAL A 131 -5.54 -5.45 34.72
C VAL A 131 -4.23 -5.59 35.51
N PRO A 132 -4.26 -5.57 36.85
CA PRO A 132 -3.08 -5.76 37.67
C PRO A 132 -2.35 -7.06 37.31
N GLY A 133 -1.07 -6.97 36.97
CA GLY A 133 -0.24 -8.13 36.60
C GLY A 133 -0.32 -8.56 35.13
N ALA A 134 -1.17 -7.93 34.31
CA ALA A 134 -1.14 -8.13 32.86
C ALA A 134 0.02 -7.36 32.22
N ALA A 135 0.49 -7.84 31.07
CA ALA A 135 1.43 -7.09 30.26
C ALA A 135 0.76 -5.82 29.67
N PRO A 136 1.48 -4.71 29.53
CA PRO A 136 0.99 -3.54 28.80
C PRO A 136 0.55 -3.90 27.37
N LEU A 137 -0.53 -3.26 26.89
CA LEU A 137 -0.98 -3.40 25.50
C LEU A 137 0.08 -2.89 24.50
N VAL A 138 0.84 -1.87 24.92
CA VAL A 138 2.05 -1.42 24.24
C VAL A 138 3.22 -1.64 25.19
N GLN A 139 4.04 -2.64 24.91
CA GLN A 139 5.32 -2.84 25.60
C GLN A 139 6.32 -1.88 24.99
N THR A 140 6.92 -1.02 25.81
CA THR A 140 8.13 -0.32 25.39
C THR A 140 9.26 -1.34 25.41
N GLU A 141 9.63 -1.88 24.24
CA GLU A 141 10.91 -2.57 24.10
C GLU A 141 12.04 -1.54 24.24
N ALA A 142 12.46 -1.36 25.50
CA ALA A 142 13.73 -0.87 26.05
C ALA A 142 14.20 0.58 25.73
N PRO A 143 15.09 1.12 26.57
CA PRO A 143 14.88 2.31 27.41
C PRO A 143 14.80 3.64 26.65
N ALA A 144 13.95 4.53 27.14
CA ALA A 144 14.06 5.97 26.85
C ALA A 144 15.36 6.53 27.45
N VAL A 145 16.20 7.13 26.61
CA VAL A 145 17.23 8.12 26.97
C VAL A 145 16.92 9.38 26.16
N PRO A 146 17.05 10.59 26.76
CA PRO A 146 16.17 11.71 26.51
C PRO A 146 16.48 12.50 25.22
N LEU A 147 15.53 13.39 24.92
CA LEU A 147 15.61 14.51 23.99
C LEU A 147 17.00 15.15 23.91
N VAL A 148 17.47 15.25 22.67
CA VAL A 148 18.56 16.09 22.15
C VAL A 148 19.96 15.76 22.68
N GLU A 149 20.62 14.79 22.05
CA GLU A 149 22.09 14.72 21.99
C GLU A 149 22.54 14.20 20.60
N ALA A 150 23.75 14.59 20.20
CA ALA A 150 24.37 14.44 18.89
C ALA A 150 24.18 13.06 18.20
N PRO A 151 24.27 12.99 16.84
CA PRO A 151 24.05 11.73 16.12
C PRO A 151 24.95 10.61 16.68
N PRO A 152 24.40 9.41 16.92
CA PRO A 152 25.19 8.30 17.45
C PRO A 152 26.32 7.96 16.48
N ALA A 153 27.45 7.48 17.00
CA ALA A 153 28.70 7.28 16.26
C ALA A 153 28.60 6.37 15.01
N ASN A 154 27.47 5.68 14.81
CA ASN A 154 27.20 4.77 13.70
C ASN A 154 25.93 5.15 12.91
N GLU A 155 25.61 6.44 12.79
CA GLU A 155 24.53 6.95 11.92
C GLU A 155 25.10 7.78 10.76
N ILE A 156 24.58 7.57 9.55
CA ILE A 156 24.87 8.38 8.38
C ILE A 156 23.58 8.98 7.83
N THR A 157 23.64 10.24 7.40
CA THR A 157 22.55 10.87 6.65
C THR A 157 22.83 10.77 5.15
N LEU A 158 21.85 10.30 4.39
CA LEU A 158 21.91 10.16 2.94
C LEU A 158 20.73 10.90 2.31
N THR A 159 20.95 11.48 1.13
CA THR A 159 19.89 12.12 0.35
C THR A 159 19.45 11.17 -0.76
N ILE A 160 18.15 10.98 -0.92
CA ILE A 160 17.60 10.20 -2.03
C ILE A 160 17.75 11.01 -3.33
N VAL A 161 18.53 10.50 -4.28
CA VAL A 161 18.87 11.23 -5.51
C VAL A 161 18.11 10.77 -6.75
N ASN A 162 17.60 9.53 -6.75
CA ASN A 162 16.87 8.99 -7.90
C ASN A 162 15.47 9.62 -8.02
N GLU A 163 14.95 9.69 -9.25
CA GLU A 163 13.77 10.50 -9.58
C GLU A 163 12.50 10.12 -8.81
N ILE A 164 12.31 8.82 -8.58
CA ILE A 164 11.07 8.28 -7.99
C ILE A 164 11.25 8.01 -6.47
N GLY A 165 12.49 7.79 -6.01
CA GLY A 165 12.82 7.51 -4.61
C GLY A 165 12.92 6.01 -4.26
N LEU A 166 12.68 5.64 -3.01
CA LEU A 166 12.74 4.24 -2.55
C LEU A 166 11.48 3.45 -2.94
N HIS A 167 11.22 3.31 -4.24
CA HIS A 167 10.19 2.40 -4.77
C HIS A 167 10.71 0.97 -4.90
N ALA A 168 9.86 0.01 -5.31
CA ALA A 168 10.15 -1.42 -5.23
C ALA A 168 11.54 -1.88 -5.72
N ARG A 169 12.10 -1.30 -6.79
CA ARG A 169 13.44 -1.68 -7.25
C ARG A 169 14.58 -1.08 -6.39
N PRO A 170 14.70 0.25 -6.23
CA PRO A 170 15.65 0.84 -5.29
C PRO A 170 15.53 0.29 -3.87
N ALA A 171 14.29 0.09 -3.38
CA ALA A 171 14.04 -0.55 -2.09
C ALA A 171 14.52 -2.00 -2.05
N ALA A 172 14.28 -2.79 -3.11
CA ALA A 172 14.81 -4.15 -3.21
C ALA A 172 16.35 -4.19 -3.17
N LEU A 173 17.02 -3.31 -3.92
CA LEU A 173 18.48 -3.19 -3.89
C LEU A 173 18.99 -2.75 -2.51
N PHE A 174 18.29 -1.83 -1.85
CA PHE A 174 18.61 -1.37 -0.51
C PHE A 174 18.51 -2.51 0.51
N VAL A 175 17.39 -3.25 0.49
CA VAL A 175 17.16 -4.42 1.36
C VAL A 175 18.16 -5.52 1.08
N GLN A 176 18.42 -5.86 -0.18
CA GLN A 176 19.41 -6.88 -0.54
C GLN A 176 20.82 -6.51 -0.08
N THR A 177 21.17 -5.22 -0.18
CA THR A 177 22.47 -4.74 0.30
C THR A 177 22.54 -4.84 1.82
N ALA A 178 21.51 -4.39 2.53
CA ALA A 178 21.44 -4.48 3.99
C ALA A 178 21.48 -5.94 4.49
N SER A 179 20.80 -6.86 3.80
CA SER A 179 20.73 -8.28 4.16
C SER A 179 22.03 -9.06 3.97
N GLN A 180 23.04 -8.50 3.31
CA GLN A 180 24.38 -9.13 3.22
C GLN A 180 25.17 -9.05 4.53
N PHE A 181 24.76 -8.16 5.44
CA PHE A 181 25.48 -7.87 6.67
C PHE A 181 24.80 -8.50 7.89
N GLN A 182 25.59 -8.82 8.91
CA GLN A 182 25.11 -9.36 10.18
C GLN A 182 24.54 -8.28 11.10
N SER A 183 24.98 -7.03 10.95
CA SER A 183 24.52 -5.89 11.75
C SER A 183 23.00 -5.70 11.74
N ASP A 184 22.44 -5.22 12.86
CA ASP A 184 21.10 -4.64 12.87
C ASP A 184 21.19 -3.26 12.22
N ILE A 185 20.51 -3.10 11.09
CA ILE A 185 20.56 -1.88 10.29
C ILE A 185 19.17 -1.28 10.31
N ARG A 186 19.08 -0.02 10.76
CA ARG A 186 17.83 0.73 10.84
C ARG A 186 17.88 1.93 9.90
N VAL A 187 16.72 2.29 9.39
CA VAL A 187 16.57 3.45 8.51
C VAL A 187 15.32 4.23 8.89
N ARG A 188 15.38 5.56 8.80
CA ARG A 188 14.23 6.46 8.96
C ARG A 188 14.29 7.60 7.96
N ASN A 189 13.13 8.11 7.57
CA ASN A 189 13.00 9.29 6.74
C ASN A 189 12.94 10.53 7.65
N LEU A 190 14.02 11.32 7.65
CA LEU A 190 14.15 12.56 8.42
C LEU A 190 13.23 13.66 7.87
N THR A 191 12.95 13.66 6.58
CA THR A 191 12.12 14.68 5.92
C THR A 191 10.63 14.46 6.22
N ALA A 192 10.17 13.21 6.16
CA ALA A 192 8.77 12.86 6.45
C ALA A 192 8.51 12.56 7.93
N GLY A 193 9.54 12.52 8.77
CA GLY A 193 9.39 12.25 10.21
C GLY A 193 8.97 10.81 10.53
N SER A 194 9.49 9.82 9.79
CA SER A 194 9.13 8.42 10.04
C SER A 194 9.86 7.84 11.26
N SER A 195 9.26 6.81 11.87
CA SER A 195 9.96 5.95 12.83
C SER A 195 11.09 5.17 12.14
N ALA A 196 12.03 4.67 12.95
CA ALA A 196 13.11 3.81 12.47
C ALA A 196 12.60 2.40 12.21
N VAL A 197 12.77 1.93 10.98
CA VAL A 197 12.39 0.60 10.51
C VAL A 197 13.63 -0.22 10.20
N SER A 198 13.50 -1.54 10.14
CA SER A 198 14.59 -2.41 9.70
C SER A 198 14.90 -2.16 8.23
N ALA A 199 16.18 -1.91 7.90
CA ALA A 199 16.66 -1.81 6.54
C ALA A 199 16.61 -3.16 5.79
N LYS A 200 16.40 -4.27 6.50
CA LYS A 200 16.24 -5.62 5.95
C LYS A 200 14.77 -5.99 5.71
N SER A 201 13.83 -5.11 6.03
CA SER A 201 12.40 -5.27 5.73
C SER A 201 12.03 -4.42 4.53
N MET A 202 11.59 -5.08 3.46
CA MET A 202 10.99 -4.46 2.29
C MET A 202 9.76 -3.63 2.65
N PHE A 203 8.87 -4.14 3.50
CA PHE A 203 7.70 -3.38 3.97
C PHE A 203 8.11 -2.14 4.77
N GLY A 204 9.07 -2.28 5.67
CA GLY A 204 9.62 -1.16 6.43
C GLY A 204 10.24 -0.11 5.51
N VAL A 205 11.10 -0.51 4.57
CA VAL A 205 11.75 0.43 3.65
C VAL A 205 10.75 1.15 2.76
N LEU A 206 9.71 0.46 2.25
CA LEU A 206 8.66 1.11 1.46
C LEU A 206 7.81 2.07 2.31
N SER A 207 7.52 1.72 3.57
CA SER A 207 6.70 2.56 4.47
C SER A 207 7.36 3.90 4.81
N LEU A 208 8.66 4.06 4.56
CA LEU A 208 9.37 5.33 4.73
C LEU A 208 8.83 6.44 3.81
N GLY A 209 8.21 6.08 2.68
CA GLY A 209 7.76 7.04 1.68
C GLY A 209 8.88 7.98 1.21
N ALA A 210 10.12 7.46 1.12
CA ALA A 210 11.28 8.28 0.81
C ALA A 210 11.29 8.66 -0.68
N GLN A 211 11.06 9.92 -0.99
CA GLN A 211 11.02 10.49 -2.34
C GLN A 211 12.34 11.21 -2.66
N LYS A 212 12.51 11.61 -3.91
CA LYS A 212 13.66 12.42 -4.35
C LYS A 212 13.84 13.65 -3.47
N GLY A 213 15.07 13.88 -3.00
CA GLY A 213 15.43 14.99 -2.14
C GLY A 213 15.14 14.76 -0.66
N HIS A 214 14.43 13.69 -0.28
CA HIS A 214 14.28 13.34 1.13
C HIS A 214 15.63 12.93 1.72
N GLN A 215 15.82 13.27 2.99
CA GLN A 215 16.95 12.83 3.79
C GLN A 215 16.54 11.60 4.59
N ILE A 216 17.33 10.53 4.47
CA ILE A 216 17.22 9.34 5.30
C ILE A 216 18.39 9.27 6.27
N ALA A 217 18.13 8.84 7.50
CA ALA A 217 19.16 8.44 8.44
C ALA A 217 19.25 6.93 8.46
N VAL A 218 20.45 6.41 8.25
CA VAL A 218 20.75 4.97 8.31
C VAL A 218 21.71 4.75 9.48
N SER A 219 21.35 3.89 10.40
CA SER A 219 22.20 3.47 11.51
C SER A 219 22.46 1.97 11.45
N ALA A 220 23.63 1.56 11.91
CA ALA A 220 24.01 0.15 11.98
C ALA A 220 24.68 -0.18 13.32
N ASP A 221 24.31 -1.32 13.90
CA ASP A 221 24.93 -1.86 15.10
C ASP A 221 25.28 -3.34 14.89
N GLY A 222 26.55 -3.69 15.07
CA GLY A 222 27.05 -5.03 14.83
C GLY A 222 28.49 -5.10 14.35
N PRO A 223 29.00 -6.32 14.09
CA PRO A 223 30.41 -6.56 13.80
C PRO A 223 30.89 -6.01 12.45
N ASP A 224 29.97 -5.75 11.52
CA ASP A 224 30.22 -5.26 10.16
C ASP A 224 29.49 -3.94 9.87
N ALA A 225 29.21 -3.14 10.91
CA ALA A 225 28.41 -1.93 10.83
C ALA A 225 29.02 -0.86 9.91
N ALA A 226 30.35 -0.70 9.93
CA ALA A 226 31.03 0.29 9.09
C ALA A 226 30.95 -0.09 7.60
N GLU A 227 31.18 -1.36 7.29
CA GLU A 227 31.05 -1.90 5.94
C GLU A 227 29.62 -1.80 5.41
N ALA A 228 28.62 -2.07 6.27
CA ALA A 228 27.21 -1.95 5.93
C ALA A 228 26.81 -0.51 5.56
N LEU A 229 27.21 0.46 6.39
CA LEU A 229 26.92 1.88 6.17
C LEU A 229 27.59 2.40 4.88
N GLU A 230 28.83 1.99 4.62
CA GLU A 230 29.55 2.37 3.40
C GLU A 230 28.94 1.74 2.14
N ALA A 231 28.50 0.47 2.20
CA ALA A 231 27.82 -0.18 1.09
C ALA A 231 26.49 0.52 0.75
N LEU A 232 25.67 0.83 1.77
CA LEU A 232 24.41 1.54 1.59
C LEU A 232 24.62 2.99 1.12
N ARG A 233 25.65 3.68 1.61
CA ARG A 233 26.06 4.99 1.11
C ARG A 233 26.29 4.95 -0.40
N ARG A 234 27.17 4.05 -0.86
CA ARG A 234 27.52 3.93 -2.29
C ARG A 234 26.32 3.64 -3.15
N LEU A 235 25.41 2.79 -2.67
CA LEU A 235 24.18 2.46 -3.39
C LEU A 235 23.28 3.69 -3.57
N VAL A 236 23.03 4.44 -2.49
CA VAL A 236 22.16 5.63 -2.52
C VAL A 236 22.80 6.77 -3.33
N GLU A 237 24.09 7.05 -3.11
CA GLU A 237 24.83 8.10 -3.84
C GLU A 237 25.00 7.74 -5.32
N GLY A 238 25.11 6.45 -5.65
CA GLY A 238 25.11 5.93 -7.02
C GLY A 238 23.73 5.92 -7.69
N GLY A 239 22.68 6.40 -6.99
CA GLY A 239 21.31 6.46 -7.51
C GLY A 239 20.74 5.09 -7.87
N PHE A 240 21.11 4.04 -7.12
CA PHE A 240 20.63 2.66 -7.29
C PHE A 240 20.87 2.07 -8.69
N GLY A 241 21.86 2.58 -9.44
CA GLY A 241 22.12 2.16 -10.82
C GLY A 241 21.12 2.72 -11.84
N GLU A 242 20.20 3.60 -11.42
CA GLU A 242 19.18 4.19 -12.30
C GLU A 242 19.70 5.39 -13.11
N MET A 243 20.88 5.93 -12.76
CA MET A 243 21.46 7.11 -13.44
C MET A 243 22.22 6.79 -14.73
N GLU A 244 22.48 5.52 -15.03
CA GLU A 244 23.09 5.07 -16.31
C GLU A 244 22.04 4.57 -17.31
N LEU A 245 20.81 4.31 -16.86
CA LEU A 245 19.69 3.98 -17.71
C LEU A 245 19.02 5.28 -18.18
N PRO A 246 18.59 5.39 -19.45
CA PRO A 246 17.73 6.50 -19.84
C PRO A 246 16.52 6.50 -18.88
N PRO A 247 16.11 7.66 -18.35
CA PRO A 247 14.98 7.72 -17.44
C PRO A 247 13.81 6.97 -18.07
N PRO A 248 13.01 6.21 -17.30
CA PRO A 248 11.74 5.71 -17.81
C PRO A 248 11.03 6.91 -18.42
N ALA A 249 10.59 6.75 -19.67
CA ALA A 249 10.03 7.86 -20.43
C ALA A 249 9.03 8.58 -19.52
N PRO A 250 9.17 9.91 -19.31
CA PRO A 250 8.25 10.62 -18.45
C PRO A 250 6.85 10.25 -18.89
N VAL A 251 6.00 9.81 -17.96
CA VAL A 251 4.57 9.75 -18.20
C VAL A 251 4.20 11.17 -18.57
N ARG A 252 4.09 11.43 -19.88
CA ARG A 252 3.51 12.65 -20.39
C ARG A 252 2.05 12.54 -20.01
N VAL A 253 1.72 13.07 -18.84
CA VAL A 253 0.47 13.82 -18.73
C VAL A 253 0.54 14.84 -19.86
N PRO A 254 -0.37 14.79 -20.85
CA PRO A 254 -0.47 15.86 -21.80
C PRO A 254 -0.58 17.15 -21.00
N ALA A 255 0.30 18.12 -21.26
CA ALA A 255 0.09 19.46 -20.77
C ALA A 255 -1.32 19.85 -21.19
N VAL A 256 -2.19 20.10 -20.22
CA VAL A 256 -3.53 20.61 -20.46
C VAL A 256 -3.33 21.99 -21.10
N ALA A 257 -3.37 22.00 -22.44
CA ALA A 257 -3.59 23.22 -23.18
C ALA A 257 -4.92 23.79 -22.70
N ALA A 258 -4.98 25.13 -22.61
CA ALA A 258 -6.17 25.88 -22.23
C ALA A 258 -7.45 25.27 -22.84
N PRO A 259 -8.56 25.23 -22.09
CA PRO A 259 -9.72 24.40 -22.39
C PRO A 259 -10.27 24.72 -23.77
N GLN A 260 -9.93 23.86 -24.73
CA GLN A 260 -10.71 23.68 -25.93
C GLN A 260 -11.73 22.60 -25.63
N ALA A 261 -12.98 22.84 -26.04
CA ALA A 261 -14.19 22.12 -25.66
C ALA A 261 -13.92 20.64 -25.34
N ALA A 262 -14.15 20.28 -24.08
CA ALA A 262 -14.11 18.92 -23.60
C ALA A 262 -14.93 18.02 -24.54
N VAL A 263 -14.30 17.01 -25.10
CA VAL A 263 -15.04 15.80 -25.49
C VAL A 263 -15.44 15.18 -24.15
N GLU A 264 -16.70 15.37 -23.77
CA GLU A 264 -17.29 14.69 -22.62
C GLU A 264 -17.15 13.17 -22.82
N VAL A 265 -16.23 12.54 -22.09
CA VAL A 265 -16.36 11.11 -21.79
C VAL A 265 -17.45 11.00 -20.74
N LYS A 266 -18.69 10.91 -21.20
CA LYS A 266 -19.82 10.56 -20.33
C LYS A 266 -19.59 9.13 -19.82
N PRO A 267 -19.89 8.83 -18.54
CA PRO A 267 -20.05 7.45 -18.12
C PRO A 267 -21.19 6.85 -18.95
N GLN A 268 -20.83 6.02 -19.94
CA GLN A 268 -21.81 5.35 -20.78
C GLN A 268 -22.38 4.17 -20.00
N ALA A 269 -23.72 4.11 -19.92
CA ALA A 269 -24.44 2.93 -19.46
C ALA A 269 -23.93 1.67 -20.20
N PRO A 270 -24.00 0.47 -19.60
CA PRO A 270 -23.60 -0.76 -20.27
C PRO A 270 -24.29 -0.84 -21.63
N VAL A 271 -23.48 -0.86 -22.69
CA VAL A 271 -24.02 -0.78 -24.04
C VAL A 271 -24.58 -2.14 -24.42
N ALA A 272 -25.88 -2.20 -24.66
CA ALA A 272 -26.58 -3.44 -24.98
C ALA A 272 -26.25 -3.97 -26.39
N ASP A 273 -25.64 -3.14 -27.25
CA ASP A 273 -25.28 -3.50 -28.63
C ASP A 273 -23.76 -3.58 -28.82
N TRP A 274 -23.29 -4.81 -29.01
CA TRP A 274 -21.89 -5.17 -29.27
C TRP A 274 -21.62 -5.47 -30.75
N THR A 275 -22.54 -5.13 -31.65
CA THR A 275 -22.41 -5.41 -33.08
C THR A 275 -21.23 -4.62 -33.67
N MET A 276 -20.21 -5.34 -34.15
CA MET A 276 -19.03 -4.78 -34.82
C MET A 276 -18.37 -3.61 -34.07
N ARG A 277 -18.26 -3.72 -32.75
CA ARG A 277 -17.75 -2.63 -31.91
C ARG A 277 -16.23 -2.58 -31.96
N ARG A 278 -15.67 -1.41 -32.26
CA ARG A 278 -14.22 -1.18 -32.26
C ARG A 278 -13.79 -0.40 -31.01
N LEU A 279 -12.93 -1.01 -30.21
CA LEU A 279 -12.30 -0.41 -29.04
C LEU A 279 -10.86 0.00 -29.40
N GLN A 280 -10.42 1.14 -28.89
CA GLN A 280 -9.05 1.65 -29.07
C GLN A 280 -8.34 1.64 -27.73
N GLY A 281 -7.17 1.00 -27.69
CA GLY A 281 -6.29 0.97 -26.54
C GLY A 281 -4.86 1.34 -26.95
N ILE A 282 -3.93 0.92 -26.10
CA ILE A 282 -2.50 1.13 -26.23
C ILE A 282 -1.87 -0.17 -26.76
N PRO A 283 -1.11 -0.12 -27.88
CA PRO A 283 -0.40 -1.29 -28.37
C PRO A 283 0.68 -1.71 -27.36
N ALA A 284 0.56 -2.92 -26.82
CA ALA A 284 1.49 -3.44 -25.82
C ALA A 284 2.47 -4.44 -26.44
N SER A 285 1.96 -5.37 -27.25
CA SER A 285 2.75 -6.39 -27.94
C SER A 285 2.17 -6.65 -29.34
N PRO A 286 3.00 -6.64 -30.40
CA PRO A 286 2.53 -6.71 -31.78
C PRO A 286 1.94 -8.09 -32.13
N GLY A 287 1.21 -8.13 -33.24
CA GLY A 287 0.60 -9.34 -33.80
C GLY A 287 -0.93 -9.31 -33.80
N ILE A 288 -1.54 -10.33 -34.40
CA ILE A 288 -3.00 -10.39 -34.59
C ILE A 288 -3.55 -11.69 -34.01
N ALA A 289 -4.45 -11.57 -33.05
CA ALA A 289 -5.21 -12.68 -32.48
C ALA A 289 -6.66 -12.64 -32.96
N ILE A 290 -7.22 -13.81 -33.31
CA ILE A 290 -8.62 -13.94 -33.74
C ILE A 290 -9.21 -15.14 -33.04
N GLY A 291 -10.22 -14.94 -32.19
CA GLY A 291 -10.82 -16.02 -31.41
C GLY A 291 -11.95 -15.53 -30.49
N PRO A 292 -12.61 -16.44 -29.78
CA PRO A 292 -13.65 -16.07 -28.81
C PRO A 292 -13.05 -15.30 -27.62
N ALA A 293 -13.80 -14.35 -27.08
CA ALA A 293 -13.50 -13.69 -25.82
C ALA A 293 -13.58 -14.69 -24.66
N TYR A 294 -12.60 -14.65 -23.77
CA TYR A 294 -12.66 -15.29 -22.47
C TYR A 294 -12.43 -14.23 -21.40
N LEU A 295 -13.46 -13.96 -20.58
CA LEU A 295 -13.42 -12.91 -19.58
C LEU A 295 -12.80 -13.44 -18.29
N HIS A 296 -11.56 -13.05 -18.03
CA HIS A 296 -10.88 -13.33 -16.78
C HIS A 296 -11.41 -12.42 -15.68
N ARG A 297 -12.06 -13.06 -14.72
CA ARG A 297 -12.46 -12.44 -13.46
C ARG A 297 -11.70 -13.15 -12.35
N PRO A 298 -10.74 -12.46 -11.69
CA PRO A 298 -10.03 -13.04 -10.57
C PRO A 298 -11.04 -13.53 -9.54
N ARG A 299 -10.98 -14.80 -9.18
CA ARG A 299 -11.78 -15.32 -8.08
C ARG A 299 -11.12 -14.87 -6.78
N LYS A 300 -11.86 -14.17 -5.92
CA LYS A 300 -11.38 -13.86 -4.58
C LYS A 300 -11.27 -15.16 -3.81
N LEU A 301 -10.05 -15.53 -3.42
CA LEU A 301 -9.80 -16.63 -2.51
C LEU A 301 -10.25 -16.19 -1.12
N GLU A 302 -11.09 -17.00 -0.48
CA GLU A 302 -11.58 -16.73 0.86
C GLU A 302 -11.05 -17.80 1.81
N ALA A 303 -10.43 -17.34 2.89
CA ALA A 303 -9.92 -18.18 3.96
C ALA A 303 -10.97 -18.29 5.07
N GLU A 304 -11.42 -19.51 5.37
CA GLU A 304 -12.24 -19.73 6.56
C GLU A 304 -11.36 -19.75 7.81
N ARG A 305 -11.76 -18.98 8.82
CA ARG A 305 -11.07 -18.96 10.12
C ARG A 305 -11.34 -20.25 10.87
N ARG A 306 -10.28 -20.98 11.19
CA ARG A 306 -10.31 -22.16 12.05
C ARG A 306 -9.27 -22.04 13.15
N GLN A 307 -9.57 -22.69 14.28
CA GLN A 307 -8.63 -22.80 15.38
C GLN A 307 -7.58 -23.86 15.06
N VAL A 308 -6.36 -23.64 15.50
CA VAL A 308 -5.21 -24.50 15.29
C VAL A 308 -4.77 -25.08 16.64
N ASP A 309 -4.76 -26.41 16.72
CA ASP A 309 -4.34 -27.12 17.93
C ASP A 309 -2.81 -27.22 18.06
N ASP A 310 -2.10 -27.24 16.93
CA ASP A 310 -0.63 -27.30 16.86
C ASP A 310 -0.09 -26.12 16.03
N PRO A 311 0.16 -24.96 16.67
CA PRO A 311 0.68 -23.77 16.00
C PRO A 311 2.03 -24.00 15.32
N GLN A 312 2.88 -24.88 15.85
CA GLN A 312 4.19 -25.17 15.29
C GLN A 312 4.07 -25.90 13.96
N ALA A 313 3.22 -26.94 13.88
CA ALA A 313 2.96 -27.65 12.64
C ALA A 313 2.31 -26.73 11.58
N GLU A 314 1.43 -25.82 12.00
CA GLU A 314 0.81 -24.84 11.10
C GLU A 314 1.82 -23.81 10.58
N TRP A 315 2.76 -23.37 11.42
CA TRP A 315 3.86 -22.50 11.00
C TRP A 315 4.78 -23.19 9.97
N GLU A 316 5.12 -24.47 10.18
CA GLU A 316 5.88 -25.24 9.20
C GLU A 316 5.14 -25.42 7.88
N ARG A 317 3.81 -25.63 7.93
CA ARG A 317 2.94 -25.65 6.73
C ARG A 317 2.97 -24.31 5.99
N PHE A 318 2.91 -23.21 6.71
CA PHE A 318 3.03 -21.86 6.14
C PHE A 318 4.37 -21.66 5.43
N LEU A 319 5.49 -21.96 6.09
CA LEU A 319 6.82 -21.84 5.50
C LEU A 319 6.99 -22.69 4.24
N ALA A 320 6.45 -23.92 4.22
CA ALA A 320 6.45 -24.76 3.03
C ALA A 320 5.68 -24.13 1.85
N ALA A 321 4.56 -23.45 2.14
CA ALA A 321 3.79 -22.73 1.12
C ALA A 321 4.55 -21.51 0.58
N VAL A 322 5.24 -20.76 1.46
CA VAL A 322 6.11 -19.63 1.07
C VAL A 322 7.24 -20.10 0.17
N GLU A 323 7.94 -21.19 0.52
CA GLU A 323 9.03 -21.72 -0.32
C GLU A 323 8.54 -22.19 -1.69
N ARG A 324 7.35 -22.80 -1.75
CA ARG A 324 6.72 -23.15 -3.03
C ARG A 324 6.37 -21.91 -3.85
N ALA A 325 5.83 -20.86 -3.23
CA ALA A 325 5.53 -19.59 -3.91
C ALA A 325 6.81 -18.93 -4.47
N LYS A 326 7.90 -18.94 -3.69
CA LYS A 326 9.21 -18.44 -4.12
C LYS A 326 9.75 -19.17 -5.34
N ALA A 327 9.63 -20.51 -5.36
CA ALA A 327 10.04 -21.32 -6.50
C ALA A 327 9.23 -21.00 -7.76
N GLU A 328 7.91 -20.79 -7.62
CA GLU A 328 7.08 -20.37 -8.75
C GLU A 328 7.46 -18.98 -9.27
N ILE A 329 7.73 -18.01 -8.38
CA ILE A 329 8.17 -16.65 -8.76
C ILE A 329 9.53 -16.70 -9.46
N ALA A 330 10.48 -17.51 -8.96
CA ALA A 330 11.79 -17.70 -9.59
C ALA A 330 11.64 -18.24 -11.03
N ALA A 331 10.78 -19.23 -11.24
CA ALA A 331 10.53 -19.79 -12.57
C ALA A 331 9.89 -18.78 -13.54
N ILE A 332 9.11 -17.82 -13.05
CA ILE A 332 8.56 -16.74 -13.88
C ILE A 332 9.66 -15.72 -14.22
N ARG A 333 10.44 -15.31 -13.22
CA ARG A 333 11.57 -14.40 -13.38
C ARG A 333 12.58 -14.92 -14.41
N ASP A 334 12.97 -16.19 -14.31
CA ASP A 334 13.98 -16.78 -15.18
C ASP A 334 13.50 -16.83 -16.64
N ARG A 335 12.20 -17.08 -16.86
CA ARG A 335 11.57 -16.99 -18.19
C ARG A 335 11.54 -15.55 -18.72
N ALA A 336 11.08 -14.60 -17.90
CA ALA A 336 11.03 -13.19 -18.27
C ALA A 336 12.43 -12.64 -18.60
N THR A 337 13.45 -13.06 -17.86
CA THR A 337 14.85 -12.69 -18.10
C THR A 337 15.34 -13.18 -19.46
N ALA A 338 14.98 -14.41 -19.84
CA ALA A 338 15.38 -15.00 -21.11
C ALA A 338 14.65 -14.39 -22.33
N GLU A 339 13.37 -14.02 -22.17
CA GLU A 339 12.52 -13.57 -23.28
C GLU A 339 12.53 -12.04 -23.47
N VAL A 340 12.59 -11.24 -22.40
CA VAL A 340 12.45 -9.77 -22.44
C VAL A 340 13.72 -9.05 -22.03
N GLY A 341 14.43 -9.56 -21.02
CA GLY A 341 15.64 -8.93 -20.49
C GLY A 341 15.70 -8.94 -18.96
N ALA A 342 16.91 -8.75 -18.42
CA ALA A 342 17.14 -8.79 -16.98
C ALA A 342 16.49 -7.61 -16.24
N ALA A 343 16.48 -6.41 -16.84
CA ALA A 343 15.93 -5.21 -16.21
C ALA A 343 14.40 -5.32 -15.99
N GLU A 344 13.70 -5.91 -16.95
CA GLU A 344 12.25 -6.12 -16.91
C GLU A 344 11.86 -7.25 -15.96
N ALA A 345 12.78 -8.17 -15.64
CA ALA A 345 12.57 -9.24 -14.68
C ALA A 345 12.82 -8.80 -13.22
N GLU A 346 13.37 -7.61 -12.98
CA GLU A 346 13.69 -7.11 -11.62
C GLU A 346 12.45 -6.98 -10.72
N ILE A 347 11.26 -6.79 -11.31
CA ILE A 347 9.99 -6.72 -10.57
C ILE A 347 9.76 -7.99 -9.73
N PHE A 348 10.11 -9.16 -10.26
CA PHE A 348 9.96 -10.43 -9.55
C PHE A 348 10.91 -10.55 -8.36
N THR A 349 12.03 -9.84 -8.38
CA THR A 349 12.95 -9.78 -7.24
C THR A 349 12.27 -9.09 -6.04
N ALA A 350 11.52 -8.01 -6.28
CA ALA A 350 10.73 -7.38 -5.23
C ALA A 350 9.65 -8.33 -4.68
N HIS A 351 8.99 -9.11 -5.55
CA HIS A 351 8.00 -10.11 -5.12
C HIS A 351 8.61 -11.18 -4.21
N GLN A 352 9.84 -11.63 -4.49
CA GLN A 352 10.55 -12.56 -3.62
C GLN A 352 10.88 -11.93 -2.26
N LEU A 353 11.32 -10.68 -2.24
CA LEU A 353 11.62 -9.96 -0.98
C LEU A 353 10.38 -9.73 -0.12
N PHE A 354 9.20 -9.53 -0.70
CA PHE A 354 7.96 -9.48 0.08
C PHE A 354 7.67 -10.79 0.82
N LEU A 355 7.93 -11.94 0.19
CA LEU A 355 7.73 -13.26 0.83
C LEU A 355 8.76 -13.56 1.92
N GLU A 356 9.96 -12.99 1.80
CA GLU A 356 11.05 -13.16 2.76
C GLU A 356 11.07 -12.07 3.84
N ASP A 357 10.12 -11.13 3.77
CA ASP A 357 10.13 -9.96 4.64
C ASP A 357 9.99 -10.37 6.12
N PRO A 358 10.97 -10.03 6.98
CA PRO A 358 10.93 -10.42 8.38
C PRO A 358 9.70 -9.90 9.13
N ALA A 359 9.19 -8.71 8.76
CA ALA A 359 8.03 -8.11 9.42
C ALA A 359 6.74 -8.86 9.04
N LEU A 360 6.58 -9.26 7.77
CA LEU A 360 5.46 -10.10 7.35
C LEU A 360 5.51 -11.46 8.04
N LEU A 361 6.67 -12.13 8.01
CA LEU A 361 6.85 -13.44 8.60
C LEU A 361 6.59 -13.43 10.11
N ASP A 362 7.09 -12.41 10.83
CA ASP A 362 6.84 -12.23 12.27
C ASP A 362 5.35 -11.99 12.56
N GLN A 363 4.66 -11.15 11.77
CA GLN A 363 3.24 -10.89 11.96
C GLN A 363 2.38 -12.14 11.73
N VAL A 364 2.67 -12.91 10.68
CA VAL A 364 1.97 -14.18 10.42
C VAL A 364 2.25 -15.18 11.53
N ARG A 365 3.50 -15.30 11.97
CA ARG A 365 3.91 -16.20 13.05
C ARG A 365 3.19 -15.88 14.35
N LYS A 366 3.18 -14.62 14.79
CA LYS A 366 2.48 -14.17 16.00
C LYS A 366 1.00 -14.52 15.96
N ARG A 367 0.34 -14.32 14.82
CA ARG A 367 -1.08 -14.69 14.67
C ARG A 367 -1.30 -16.20 14.81
N ILE A 368 -0.42 -17.02 14.23
CA ILE A 368 -0.53 -18.48 14.35
C ILE A 368 -0.24 -18.93 15.79
N GLU A 369 0.84 -18.44 16.41
CA GLU A 369 1.31 -18.87 17.74
C GLU A 369 0.48 -18.29 18.89
N ASP A 370 0.16 -17.00 18.85
CA ASP A 370 -0.53 -16.31 19.94
C ASP A 370 -2.05 -16.43 19.81
N GLU A 371 -2.59 -16.20 18.60
CA GLU A 371 -4.05 -16.23 18.37
C GLU A 371 -4.59 -17.62 18.02
N HIS A 372 -3.71 -18.61 17.78
CA HIS A 372 -4.08 -19.99 17.43
C HIS A 372 -4.99 -20.07 16.19
N ILE A 373 -4.76 -19.21 15.20
CA ILE A 373 -5.50 -19.19 13.93
C ILE A 373 -4.70 -19.83 12.80
N ASN A 374 -5.40 -20.30 11.77
CA ASN A 374 -4.79 -20.93 10.61
C ASN A 374 -3.99 -19.96 9.72
N ALA A 375 -3.00 -20.52 9.04
CA ALA A 375 -2.05 -19.82 8.18
C ALA A 375 -2.71 -18.98 7.08
N GLU A 376 -3.83 -19.46 6.51
CA GLU A 376 -4.55 -18.72 5.48
C GLU A 376 -5.08 -17.38 5.98
N VAL A 377 -5.71 -17.37 7.17
CA VAL A 377 -6.25 -16.15 7.77
C VAL A 377 -5.12 -15.27 8.29
N ALA A 378 -4.12 -15.85 8.96
CA ALA A 378 -2.96 -15.12 9.45
C ALA A 378 -2.24 -14.35 8.33
N LEU A 379 -2.01 -15.02 7.19
CA LEU A 379 -1.44 -14.40 5.99
C LEU A 379 -2.36 -13.31 5.42
N THR A 380 -3.64 -13.61 5.23
CA THR A 380 -4.59 -12.66 4.61
C THR A 380 -4.67 -11.37 5.42
N GLU A 381 -4.79 -11.47 6.75
CA GLU A 381 -4.87 -10.31 7.64
C GLU A 381 -3.54 -9.53 7.68
N ALA A 382 -2.39 -10.19 7.60
CA ALA A 382 -1.09 -9.51 7.55
C ALA A 382 -0.89 -8.76 6.23
N VAL A 383 -1.16 -9.43 5.10
CA VAL A 383 -1.05 -8.85 3.75
C VAL A 383 -2.00 -7.66 3.58
N GLU A 384 -3.25 -7.76 4.03
CA GLU A 384 -4.21 -6.65 3.93
C GLU A 384 -3.73 -5.43 4.74
N GLY A 385 -3.15 -5.64 5.93
CA GLY A 385 -2.59 -4.55 6.73
C GLY A 385 -1.49 -3.78 6.01
N TYR A 386 -0.59 -4.47 5.32
CA TYR A 386 0.46 -3.82 4.52
C TYR A 386 -0.07 -3.19 3.23
N ALA A 387 -1.01 -3.85 2.56
CA ALA A 387 -1.65 -3.30 1.36
C ALA A 387 -2.36 -1.98 1.69
N GLU A 388 -3.09 -1.93 2.81
CA GLU A 388 -3.79 -0.72 3.24
C GLU A 388 -2.84 0.42 3.63
N LEU A 389 -1.75 0.09 4.34
CA LEU A 389 -0.69 1.06 4.63
C LEU A 389 -0.16 1.67 3.32
N LEU A 390 0.15 0.87 2.31
CA LEU A 390 0.62 1.36 1.02
C LEU A 390 -0.46 2.18 0.29
N ARG A 391 -1.74 1.78 0.32
CA ARG A 391 -2.83 2.55 -0.28
C ARG A 391 -3.04 3.91 0.37
N SER A 392 -2.74 4.04 1.67
CA SER A 392 -2.83 5.32 2.39
C SER A 392 -1.72 6.31 2.01
N MET A 393 -0.65 5.85 1.36
CA MET A 393 0.45 6.71 0.92
C MET A 393 0.10 7.40 -0.41
N GLU A 394 0.49 8.67 -0.55
CA GLU A 394 0.20 9.43 -1.76
C GLU A 394 1.05 8.97 -2.96
N GLY A 395 0.38 8.67 -4.07
CA GLY A 395 1.01 8.44 -5.36
C GLY A 395 0.59 7.12 -6.02
N GLU A 396 0.48 7.14 -7.36
CA GLU A 396 0.08 5.97 -8.16
C GLU A 396 0.99 4.75 -7.93
N ILE A 397 2.27 4.99 -7.64
CA ILE A 397 3.24 3.93 -7.42
C ILE A 397 2.92 3.10 -6.17
N PHE A 398 2.44 3.70 -5.08
CA PHE A 398 2.10 2.96 -3.87
C PHE A 398 0.83 2.13 -4.04
N ARG A 399 -0.14 2.61 -4.84
CA ARG A 399 -1.29 1.81 -5.26
C ARG A 399 -0.87 0.57 -6.04
N GLN A 400 0.07 0.72 -6.98
CA GLN A 400 0.65 -0.41 -7.70
C GLN A 400 1.37 -1.38 -6.75
N ARG A 401 2.06 -0.88 -5.71
CA ARG A 401 2.71 -1.74 -4.71
C ARG A 401 1.75 -2.47 -3.81
N ALA A 402 0.64 -1.85 -3.43
CA ALA A 402 -0.43 -2.54 -2.71
C ALA A 402 -0.92 -3.74 -3.54
N ALA A 403 -1.17 -3.54 -4.84
CA ALA A 403 -1.56 -4.62 -5.74
C ALA A 403 -0.48 -5.72 -5.88
N ASP A 404 0.81 -5.35 -5.94
CA ASP A 404 1.92 -6.31 -5.98
C ASP A 404 1.98 -7.17 -4.69
N VAL A 405 1.77 -6.55 -3.54
CA VAL A 405 1.75 -7.22 -2.22
C VAL A 405 0.56 -8.17 -2.12
N GLU A 406 -0.61 -7.75 -2.57
CA GLU A 406 -1.81 -8.58 -2.63
C GLU A 406 -1.61 -9.79 -3.56
N ASP A 407 -1.01 -9.60 -4.74
CA ASP A 407 -0.71 -10.69 -5.68
C ASP A 407 0.19 -11.76 -5.05
N VAL A 408 1.24 -11.32 -4.36
CA VAL A 408 2.16 -12.20 -3.64
C VAL A 408 1.44 -12.97 -2.52
N GLY A 409 0.60 -12.29 -1.75
CA GLY A 409 -0.21 -12.91 -0.70
C GLY A 409 -1.20 -13.95 -1.25
N GLN A 410 -1.92 -13.61 -2.32
CA GLN A 410 -2.88 -14.51 -2.97
C GLN A 410 -2.19 -15.77 -3.51
N ARG A 411 -0.95 -15.66 -4.00
CA ARG A 411 -0.18 -16.83 -4.45
C ARG A 411 0.08 -17.83 -3.32
N VAL A 412 0.50 -17.36 -2.16
CA VAL A 412 0.74 -18.23 -0.99
C VAL A 412 -0.58 -18.80 -0.48
N LEU A 413 -1.63 -17.97 -0.40
CA LEU A 413 -2.97 -18.40 0.01
C LEU A 413 -3.50 -19.53 -0.88
N ARG A 414 -3.36 -19.42 -2.20
CA ARG A 414 -3.73 -20.47 -3.16
C ARG A 414 -3.02 -21.80 -2.86
N ILE A 415 -1.73 -21.75 -2.56
CA ILE A 415 -0.93 -22.94 -2.22
C ILE A 415 -1.43 -23.57 -0.91
N LEU A 416 -1.72 -22.75 0.10
CA LEU A 416 -2.24 -23.21 1.39
C LEU A 416 -3.61 -23.89 1.26
N LEU A 417 -4.48 -23.34 0.42
CA LEU A 417 -5.80 -23.92 0.11
C LEU A 417 -5.72 -25.19 -0.75
N GLY A 418 -4.53 -25.53 -1.26
CA GLY A 418 -4.35 -26.68 -2.16
C GLY A 418 -5.01 -26.47 -3.53
N GLU A 419 -5.36 -25.23 -3.88
CA GLU A 419 -5.98 -24.92 -5.16
C GLU A 419 -4.91 -25.02 -6.27
N SER A 420 -4.98 -26.09 -7.04
CA SER A 420 -3.99 -26.41 -8.07
C SER A 420 -4.05 -25.52 -9.31
N ALA A 421 -5.09 -24.70 -9.49
CA ALA A 421 -5.16 -23.82 -10.66
C ALA A 421 -6.19 -22.68 -10.52
N ALA A 422 -5.79 -21.46 -10.87
CA ALA A 422 -6.69 -20.30 -11.03
C ALA A 422 -7.69 -20.51 -12.19
N PRO A 423 -8.74 -19.68 -12.33
CA PRO A 423 -9.81 -19.81 -13.34
C PRO A 423 -9.34 -20.06 -14.78
N LEU A 424 -8.16 -19.54 -15.15
CA LEU A 424 -7.49 -19.74 -16.44
C LEU A 424 -7.24 -21.22 -16.81
N ALA A 425 -7.26 -22.15 -15.84
CA ALA A 425 -7.15 -23.58 -16.10
C ALA A 425 -8.45 -24.25 -16.57
N GLU A 426 -9.60 -23.57 -16.44
CA GLU A 426 -10.87 -24.02 -17.03
C GLU A 426 -10.91 -23.77 -18.54
N LEU A 427 -9.96 -22.96 -19.06
CA LEU A 427 -9.84 -22.73 -20.48
C LEU A 427 -9.47 -24.05 -21.17
N SER A 428 -10.39 -24.54 -22.01
CA SER A 428 -10.24 -25.80 -22.75
C SER A 428 -10.09 -25.59 -24.26
N LYS A 429 -10.24 -24.35 -24.73
CA LYS A 429 -10.21 -23.97 -26.15
C LYS A 429 -9.41 -22.68 -26.33
N PRO A 430 -8.77 -22.47 -27.50
CA PRO A 430 -8.07 -21.24 -27.78
C PRO A 430 -8.98 -20.00 -27.72
N ALA A 431 -8.57 -18.96 -27.00
CA ALA A 431 -9.35 -17.75 -26.77
C ALA A 431 -8.48 -16.48 -26.67
N VAL A 432 -9.12 -15.31 -26.83
CA VAL A 432 -8.55 -14.00 -26.52
C VAL A 432 -8.98 -13.62 -25.11
N LEU A 433 -8.00 -13.42 -24.22
CA LEU A 433 -8.24 -13.11 -22.82
C LEU A 433 -8.64 -11.65 -22.65
N VAL A 434 -9.73 -11.37 -21.96
CA VAL A 434 -10.18 -10.03 -21.58
C VAL A 434 -10.14 -9.93 -20.07
N ALA A 435 -9.44 -8.93 -19.50
CA ALA A 435 -9.33 -8.77 -18.06
C ALA A 435 -9.38 -7.30 -17.63
N HIS A 436 -9.62 -7.02 -16.35
CA HIS A 436 -9.45 -5.66 -15.82
C HIS A 436 -7.96 -5.30 -15.84
N ASP A 437 -7.15 -6.15 -15.22
CA ASP A 437 -5.69 -6.19 -15.31
C ASP A 437 -5.22 -7.66 -15.27
N LEU A 438 -3.95 -7.90 -15.57
CA LEU A 438 -3.32 -9.22 -15.41
C LEU A 438 -2.15 -9.11 -14.44
N THR A 439 -2.25 -9.85 -13.33
CA THR A 439 -1.12 -9.89 -12.40
C THR A 439 -0.01 -10.80 -12.94
N PRO A 440 1.22 -10.69 -12.41
CA PRO A 440 2.26 -11.66 -12.72
C PRO A 440 1.87 -13.09 -12.34
N SER A 441 1.00 -13.28 -11.35
CA SER A 441 0.46 -14.60 -11.00
C SER A 441 -0.55 -15.15 -11.99
N ASP A 442 -1.39 -14.30 -12.60
CA ASP A 442 -2.28 -14.72 -13.68
C ASP A 442 -1.49 -15.18 -14.90
N THR A 443 -0.54 -14.36 -15.34
CA THR A 443 0.23 -14.63 -16.56
C THR A 443 1.11 -15.87 -16.47
N ALA A 444 1.65 -16.16 -15.28
CA ALA A 444 2.44 -17.34 -15.01
C ALA A 444 1.69 -18.65 -15.25
N GLN A 445 0.36 -18.62 -15.09
CA GLN A 445 -0.54 -19.76 -15.18
C GLN A 445 -1.15 -19.91 -16.59
N LEU A 446 -0.86 -18.99 -17.51
CA LEU A 446 -1.37 -19.05 -18.88
C LEU A 446 -0.77 -20.25 -19.63
N ASP A 447 -1.63 -21.09 -20.19
CA ASP A 447 -1.24 -22.05 -21.21
C ASP A 447 -1.10 -21.32 -22.55
N LYS A 448 0.15 -21.11 -22.98
CA LYS A 448 0.48 -20.45 -24.26
C LYS A 448 -0.20 -21.13 -25.47
N ARG A 449 -0.64 -22.39 -25.36
CA ARG A 449 -1.33 -23.11 -26.44
C ARG A 449 -2.80 -22.70 -26.59
N LEU A 450 -3.39 -22.14 -25.53
CA LEU A 450 -4.81 -21.78 -25.47
C LEU A 450 -5.04 -20.27 -25.46
N ILE A 451 -4.03 -19.47 -25.13
CA ILE A 451 -4.16 -18.02 -25.16
C ILE A 451 -3.66 -17.50 -26.51
N LEU A 452 -4.57 -16.95 -27.30
CA LEU A 452 -4.26 -16.39 -28.62
C LEU A 452 -3.69 -14.97 -28.53
N GLY A 453 -4.01 -14.26 -27.46
CA GLY A 453 -3.66 -12.88 -27.17
C GLY A 453 -4.47 -12.39 -25.98
N PHE A 454 -4.18 -11.19 -25.47
CA PHE A 454 -4.91 -10.65 -24.33
C PHE A 454 -5.09 -9.14 -24.37
N CYS A 455 -6.17 -8.66 -23.78
CA CYS A 455 -6.42 -7.25 -23.59
C CYS A 455 -6.93 -6.90 -22.20
N THR A 456 -6.59 -5.69 -21.75
CA THR A 456 -6.92 -5.21 -20.41
C THR A 456 -7.61 -3.85 -20.41
N ALA A 457 -8.50 -3.65 -19.44
CA ALA A 457 -9.17 -2.36 -19.21
C ALA A 457 -8.17 -1.29 -18.79
N ILE A 458 -7.24 -1.62 -17.90
CA ILE A 458 -6.17 -0.72 -17.43
C ILE A 458 -4.80 -1.14 -17.97
N GLY A 459 -3.78 -0.31 -17.71
CA GLY A 459 -2.39 -0.58 -18.10
C GLY A 459 -1.82 0.38 -19.14
N GLY A 460 -0.49 0.37 -19.28
CA GLY A 460 0.26 1.24 -20.17
C GLY A 460 1.40 0.48 -20.86
N THR A 461 2.17 1.15 -21.71
CA THR A 461 3.26 0.52 -22.50
C THR A 461 4.38 -0.11 -21.66
N THR A 462 4.47 0.29 -20.39
CA THR A 462 5.44 -0.17 -19.40
C THR A 462 4.80 -0.97 -18.25
N SER A 463 3.49 -1.28 -18.32
CA SER A 463 2.85 -2.08 -17.27
C SER A 463 3.39 -3.51 -17.28
N HIS A 464 3.25 -4.20 -16.14
CA HIS A 464 3.62 -5.61 -16.01
C HIS A 464 2.98 -6.45 -17.13
N THR A 465 1.71 -6.20 -17.40
CA THR A 465 0.94 -6.84 -18.48
C THR A 465 1.59 -6.65 -19.87
N ALA A 466 2.13 -5.46 -20.17
CA ALA A 466 2.81 -5.20 -21.44
C ALA A 466 4.17 -5.90 -21.54
N ILE A 467 4.93 -5.95 -20.44
CA ILE A 467 6.21 -6.68 -20.34
C ILE A 467 5.97 -8.18 -20.53
N LEU A 468 4.98 -8.72 -19.82
CA LEU A 468 4.60 -10.13 -19.87
C LEU A 468 4.12 -10.52 -21.27
N ALA A 469 3.33 -9.68 -21.95
CA ALA A 469 2.87 -9.93 -23.32
C ALA A 469 4.03 -10.17 -24.29
N ARG A 470 5.03 -9.30 -24.23
CA ARG A 470 6.21 -9.36 -25.10
C ARG A 470 7.04 -10.60 -24.79
N GLY A 471 7.23 -10.91 -23.51
CA GLY A 471 7.94 -12.14 -23.11
C GLY A 471 7.25 -13.39 -23.65
N LEU A 472 5.93 -13.47 -23.46
CA LEU A 472 5.15 -14.60 -23.94
C LEU A 472 5.03 -14.69 -25.46
N GLY A 473 5.40 -13.63 -26.20
CA GLY A 473 5.28 -13.54 -27.66
C GLY A 473 3.82 -13.46 -28.14
N LEU A 474 2.92 -12.96 -27.29
CA LEU A 474 1.49 -12.92 -27.55
C LEU A 474 1.05 -11.50 -27.95
N PRO A 475 0.13 -11.35 -28.92
CA PRO A 475 -0.49 -10.07 -29.24
C PRO A 475 -1.21 -9.48 -28.01
N ALA A 476 -1.01 -8.19 -27.72
CA ALA A 476 -1.64 -7.54 -26.59
C ALA A 476 -2.00 -6.07 -26.79
N VAL A 477 -3.16 -5.69 -26.24
CA VAL A 477 -3.68 -4.31 -26.22
C VAL A 477 -4.12 -3.97 -24.80
N VAL A 478 -3.57 -2.91 -24.21
CA VAL A 478 -3.87 -2.52 -22.82
C VAL A 478 -4.57 -1.17 -22.77
N GLY A 479 -5.18 -0.81 -21.64
CA GLY A 479 -5.80 0.51 -21.47
C GLY A 479 -7.02 0.74 -22.37
N LEU A 480 -7.84 -0.30 -22.58
CA LEU A 480 -9.09 -0.20 -23.35
C LEU A 480 -10.23 0.49 -22.59
N GLY A 481 -10.05 0.75 -21.30
CA GLY A 481 -11.07 1.28 -20.41
C GLY A 481 -12.07 0.23 -19.92
N GLU A 482 -12.87 0.61 -18.92
CA GLU A 482 -13.88 -0.24 -18.26
C GLU A 482 -14.90 -0.84 -19.24
N GLU A 483 -15.13 -0.21 -20.39
CA GLU A 483 -16.06 -0.75 -21.39
C GLU A 483 -15.64 -2.14 -21.89
N ALA A 484 -14.34 -2.46 -21.92
CA ALA A 484 -13.84 -3.77 -22.33
C ALA A 484 -14.37 -4.91 -21.43
N LEU A 485 -14.69 -4.64 -20.17
CA LEU A 485 -15.24 -5.65 -19.24
C LEU A 485 -16.70 -5.99 -19.51
N GLY A 486 -17.37 -5.20 -20.35
CA GLY A 486 -18.72 -5.48 -20.84
C GLY A 486 -18.77 -6.43 -22.04
N ILE A 487 -17.61 -6.82 -22.60
CA ILE A 487 -17.55 -7.75 -23.74
C ILE A 487 -18.24 -9.07 -23.35
N PRO A 488 -19.19 -9.57 -24.16
CA PRO A 488 -19.86 -10.83 -23.86
C PRO A 488 -18.90 -12.03 -23.91
N GLU A 489 -19.00 -12.92 -22.93
CA GLU A 489 -18.26 -14.18 -22.89
C GLU A 489 -18.47 -14.97 -24.20
N GLY A 490 -17.39 -15.44 -24.81
CA GLY A 490 -17.42 -16.19 -26.06
C GLY A 490 -17.64 -15.37 -27.34
N ALA A 491 -17.83 -14.05 -27.26
CA ALA A 491 -17.99 -13.20 -28.44
C ALA A 491 -16.75 -13.28 -29.35
N PRO A 492 -16.88 -13.38 -30.67
CA PRO A 492 -15.74 -13.36 -31.58
C PRO A 492 -15.01 -12.01 -31.48
N LEU A 493 -13.69 -12.08 -31.26
CA LEU A 493 -12.79 -10.94 -31.16
C LEU A 493 -11.72 -11.00 -32.24
N ILE A 494 -11.36 -9.82 -32.74
CA ILE A 494 -10.07 -9.56 -33.37
C ILE A 494 -9.30 -8.64 -32.43
N LEU A 495 -8.06 -9.00 -32.13
CA LEU A 495 -7.12 -8.18 -31.38
C LEU A 495 -5.92 -7.89 -32.29
N ASP A 496 -5.69 -6.61 -32.58
CA ASP A 496 -4.55 -6.10 -33.32
C ASP A 496 -3.62 -5.37 -32.34
N GLY A 497 -2.56 -6.08 -31.93
CA GLY A 497 -1.56 -5.58 -31.00
C GLY A 497 -0.60 -4.57 -31.62
N GLU A 498 -0.57 -4.43 -32.95
CA GLU A 498 0.25 -3.44 -33.65
C GLU A 498 -0.46 -2.07 -33.67
N GLU A 499 -1.75 -2.05 -33.98
CA GLU A 499 -2.55 -0.82 -34.01
C GLU A 499 -3.20 -0.46 -32.65
N GLY A 500 -3.16 -1.39 -31.69
CA GLY A 500 -3.79 -1.19 -30.38
C GLY A 500 -5.32 -1.27 -30.46
N VAL A 501 -5.87 -2.19 -31.26
CA VAL A 501 -7.30 -2.23 -31.60
C VAL A 501 -7.91 -3.56 -31.18
N VAL A 502 -9.12 -3.51 -30.63
CA VAL A 502 -9.96 -4.69 -30.42
C VAL A 502 -11.29 -4.51 -31.14
N ILE A 503 -11.69 -5.48 -31.97
CA ILE A 503 -12.97 -5.49 -32.68
C ILE A 503 -13.82 -6.63 -32.13
N VAL A 504 -14.99 -6.30 -31.58
CA VAL A 504 -15.96 -7.21 -30.99
C VAL A 504 -17.07 -7.50 -32.00
N ASN A 505 -17.44 -8.77 -32.15
CA ASN A 505 -18.39 -9.24 -33.15
C ASN A 505 -18.10 -8.73 -34.58
N PRO A 506 -16.88 -8.94 -35.10
CA PRO A 506 -16.54 -8.56 -36.47
C PRO A 506 -17.36 -9.37 -37.48
N ASP A 507 -17.68 -8.75 -38.61
CA ASP A 507 -18.30 -9.44 -39.75
C ASP A 507 -17.30 -10.35 -40.47
N GLU A 508 -17.81 -11.22 -41.36
CA GLU A 508 -16.98 -12.19 -42.09
C GLU A 508 -15.94 -11.51 -42.99
N GLU A 509 -16.27 -10.35 -43.56
CA GLU A 509 -15.37 -9.57 -44.41
C GLU A 509 -14.16 -9.06 -43.61
N THR A 510 -14.41 -8.49 -42.42
CA THR A 510 -13.37 -8.02 -41.51
C THR A 510 -12.51 -9.18 -41.02
N ILE A 511 -13.12 -10.31 -40.65
CA ILE A 511 -12.38 -11.51 -40.25
C ILE A 511 -11.45 -11.98 -41.37
N ALA A 512 -11.93 -12.02 -42.62
CA ALA A 512 -11.13 -12.43 -43.78
C ALA A 512 -9.96 -11.47 -44.03
N ALA A 513 -10.19 -10.15 -43.92
CA ALA A 513 -9.15 -9.13 -44.07
C ALA A 513 -8.04 -9.28 -43.02
N TYR A 514 -8.41 -9.44 -41.74
CA TYR A 514 -7.44 -9.63 -40.65
C TYR A 514 -6.72 -10.98 -40.70
N ARG A 515 -7.37 -12.05 -41.19
CA ARG A 515 -6.69 -13.33 -41.45
C ARG A 515 -5.59 -13.16 -42.50
N SER A 516 -5.89 -12.48 -43.62
CA SER A 516 -4.87 -12.21 -44.65
C SER A 516 -3.75 -11.31 -44.15
N ARG A 517 -4.04 -10.32 -43.29
CA ARG A 517 -3.02 -9.49 -42.64
C ARG A 517 -2.12 -10.32 -41.71
N ARG A 518 -2.71 -11.19 -40.89
CA ARG A 518 -1.97 -12.08 -39.97
C ARG A 518 -1.00 -13.00 -40.73
N GLU A 519 -1.43 -13.56 -41.86
CA GLU A 519 -0.58 -14.42 -42.71
C GLU A 519 0.62 -13.70 -43.34
N ARG A 520 0.59 -12.37 -43.45
CA ARG A 520 1.73 -11.57 -43.95
C ARG A 520 2.72 -11.16 -42.87
N LEU A 521 2.33 -11.29 -41.60
CA LEU A 521 3.14 -10.93 -40.42
C LEU A 521 3.92 -12.11 -39.84
N VAL A 522 3.52 -13.34 -40.16
CA VAL A 522 4.23 -14.60 -39.89
C VAL A 522 5.17 -14.90 -41.05
#